data_AF-A0A1H8TI25-F1
#
_entry.id   AF-A0A1H8TI25-F1
#
_cell.length_a   1.000
_cell.length_b   1.000
_cell.length_c   1.000
_cell.angle_alpha   90.00
_cell.angle_beta   90.00
_cell.angle_gamma   90.00
#
_symmetry.space_group_name_H-M   'P 1'
#
loop_
_entity.id
_entity.type
_entity.pdbx_description
1 polymer ?
#
loop_
_entity_poly.entity_id
_entity_poly.type
_entity_poly.pdbx_seq_one_letter_code
_entity_poly.pdbx_strand_id
1 'polypeptide(L)'
;MFCRNGNDLAIRHRRYVITDLAMALKPEAPSHEWLATGVSLYTELADFALRARGHWGASGKALPRTLMTYLPAFADRFENAFEALFTEKNGQPVDVLVDDVLRPFAGRLRDGCRQDAPKEWSDSE
;
A
#
# COMPACT_ATOMS: atom_id res chain seq x y z
N MET A 1 -24.93 -18.48 1.27
CA MET A 1 -25.31 -17.24 1.96
C MET A 1 -24.32 -17.04 3.11
N PHE A 2 -23.53 -15.97 3.04
CA PHE A 2 -22.76 -15.28 4.09
C PHE A 2 -21.93 -16.05 5.14
N CYS A 3 -20.61 -16.11 4.88
CA CYS A 3 -19.55 -15.77 5.85
C CYS A 3 -18.52 -14.88 5.13
N ARG A 4 -18.84 -13.60 4.87
CA ARG A 4 -17.96 -12.66 4.13
C ARG A 4 -17.72 -11.30 4.81
N ASN A 5 -18.12 -11.09 6.05
CA ASN A 5 -17.97 -9.77 6.68
C ASN A 5 -16.53 -9.46 7.14
N GLY A 6 -15.71 -10.46 7.45
CA GLY A 6 -14.33 -10.24 7.94
C GLY A 6 -13.33 -9.85 6.84
N ASN A 7 -13.43 -10.46 5.65
CA ASN A 7 -12.47 -10.22 4.56
C ASN A 7 -12.66 -8.85 3.91
N ASP A 8 -13.92 -8.38 3.79
CA ASP A 8 -14.23 -7.09 3.19
C ASP A 8 -13.73 -5.92 4.06
N LEU A 9 -13.82 -6.06 5.39
CA LEU A 9 -13.27 -5.07 6.32
C LEU A 9 -11.74 -5.04 6.27
N ALA A 10 -11.09 -6.22 6.22
CA ALA A 10 -9.63 -6.32 6.10
C ALA A 10 -9.12 -5.71 4.78
N ILE A 11 -9.77 -6.01 3.65
CA ILE A 11 -9.44 -5.42 2.35
C ILE A 11 -9.65 -3.89 2.38
N ARG A 12 -10.75 -3.41 2.96
CA ARG A 12 -11.02 -1.97 3.09
C ARG A 12 -9.98 -1.27 3.95
N HIS A 13 -9.58 -1.85 5.08
CA HIS A 13 -8.54 -1.31 5.94
C HIS A 13 -7.18 -1.23 5.22
N ARG A 14 -6.77 -2.30 4.51
CA ARG A 14 -5.51 -2.29 3.74
C ARG A 14 -5.54 -1.24 2.62
N ARG A 15 -6.67 -1.11 1.92
CA ARG A 15 -6.87 -0.05 0.92
C ARG A 15 -6.73 1.35 1.51
N TYR A 16 -7.28 1.56 2.72
CA TYR A 16 -7.14 2.82 3.44
C TYR A 16 -5.67 3.13 3.72
N VAL A 17 -4.95 2.20 4.34
CA VAL A 17 -3.52 2.36 4.66
C VAL A 17 -2.68 2.66 3.41
N ILE A 18 -2.86 1.89 2.35
CA ILE A 18 -2.13 2.10 1.09
C ILE A 18 -2.47 3.48 0.47
N THR A 19 -3.75 3.89 0.52
CA THR A 19 -4.16 5.18 -0.02
C THR A 19 -3.55 6.33 0.78
N ASP A 20 -3.60 6.26 2.11
CA ASP A 20 -3.07 7.27 3.02
C ASP A 20 -1.55 7.44 2.84
N LEU A 21 -0.81 6.34 2.79
CA LEU A 21 0.64 6.34 2.52
C LEU A 21 0.96 6.94 1.14
N ALA A 22 0.19 6.59 0.09
CA ALA A 22 0.39 7.17 -1.22
C ALA A 22 0.12 8.69 -1.22
N MET A 23 -0.92 9.15 -0.52
CA MET A 23 -1.23 10.57 -0.37
C MET A 23 -0.19 11.35 0.46
N ALA A 24 0.54 10.67 1.34
CA ALA A 24 1.62 11.26 2.13
C ALA A 24 2.92 11.46 1.33
N LEU A 25 3.10 10.81 0.17
CA LEU A 25 4.24 11.00 -0.74
C LEU A 25 4.14 12.30 -1.54
N LYS A 26 4.15 13.43 -0.83
CA LYS A 26 4.11 14.77 -1.41
C LYS A 26 5.53 15.29 -1.68
N PRO A 27 5.78 16.03 -2.77
CA PRO A 27 7.12 16.57 -3.08
C PRO A 27 7.74 17.38 -1.92
N GLU A 28 6.90 18.06 -1.14
CA GLU A 28 7.26 18.92 -0.02
C GLU A 28 7.59 18.15 1.26
N ALA A 29 7.34 16.83 1.30
CA ALA A 29 7.60 16.02 2.48
C ALA A 29 9.11 16.05 2.85
N PRO A 30 9.43 16.19 4.15
CA PRO A 30 10.79 16.03 4.66
C PRO A 30 11.39 14.69 4.23
N SER A 31 12.71 14.64 3.99
CA SER A 31 13.36 13.42 3.46
C SER A 31 13.17 12.19 4.35
N HIS A 32 13.12 12.36 5.67
CA HIS A 32 12.92 11.26 6.60
C HIS A 32 11.48 10.72 6.57
N GLU A 33 10.48 11.60 6.46
CA GLU A 33 9.07 11.22 6.28
C GLU A 33 8.86 10.56 4.91
N TRP A 34 9.46 11.09 3.84
CA TRP A 34 9.44 10.50 2.51
C TRP A 34 9.97 9.06 2.52
N LEU A 35 11.14 8.85 3.15
CA LEU A 35 11.75 7.54 3.25
C LEU A 35 10.89 6.58 4.07
N ALA A 36 10.43 7.00 5.25
CA ALA A 36 9.59 6.18 6.13
C ALA A 36 8.26 5.79 5.46
N THR A 37 7.63 6.74 4.78
CA THR A 37 6.39 6.53 4.01
C THR A 37 6.63 5.59 2.86
N GLY A 38 7.71 5.79 2.09
CA GLY A 38 8.06 4.93 0.96
C GLY A 38 8.34 3.48 1.36
N VAL A 39 9.09 3.26 2.44
CA VAL A 39 9.36 1.91 2.98
C VAL A 39 8.08 1.22 3.48
N SER A 40 7.21 1.98 4.14
CA SER A 40 5.91 1.48 4.61
C SER A 40 5.02 1.09 3.44
N LEU A 41 4.92 1.96 2.42
CA LEU A 41 4.13 1.73 1.22
C LEU A 41 4.64 0.53 0.41
N TYR A 42 5.97 0.38 0.29
CA TYR A 42 6.59 -0.80 -0.34
C TYR A 42 6.05 -2.09 0.27
N THR A 43 6.12 -2.18 1.60
CA THR A 43 5.71 -3.40 2.32
C THR A 43 4.22 -3.64 2.17
N GLU A 44 3.41 -2.61 2.37
CA GLU A 44 1.95 -2.70 2.34
C GLU A 44 1.41 -3.08 0.95
N LEU A 45 1.95 -2.46 -0.11
CA LEU A 45 1.53 -2.66 -1.49
C LEU A 45 1.96 -4.04 -2.02
N ALA A 46 3.20 -4.47 -1.74
CA ALA A 46 3.70 -5.78 -2.14
C ALA A 46 2.91 -6.92 -1.48
N ASP A 47 2.71 -6.84 -0.17
CA ASP A 47 1.94 -7.84 0.58
C ASP A 47 0.47 -7.87 0.09
N PHE A 48 -0.15 -6.71 -0.12
CA PHE A 48 -1.51 -6.63 -0.65
C PHE A 48 -1.60 -7.26 -2.05
N ALA A 49 -0.67 -6.95 -2.96
CA ALA A 49 -0.67 -7.49 -4.32
C ALA A 49 -0.51 -9.02 -4.37
N LEU A 50 0.26 -9.61 -3.46
CA LEU A 50 0.42 -11.06 -3.32
C LEU A 50 -0.83 -11.71 -2.73
N ARG A 51 -1.36 -11.18 -1.62
CA ARG A 51 -2.57 -11.71 -0.97
C ARG A 51 -3.80 -11.60 -1.85
N ALA A 52 -3.94 -10.49 -2.58
CA ALA A 52 -4.99 -10.29 -3.58
C ALA A 52 -5.04 -11.39 -4.64
N ARG A 53 -3.92 -12.09 -4.87
CA ARG A 53 -3.78 -13.18 -5.84
C ARG A 53 -3.66 -14.56 -5.18
N GLY A 54 -3.97 -14.66 -3.90
CA GLY A 54 -3.98 -15.93 -3.15
C GLY A 54 -2.59 -16.42 -2.75
N HIS A 55 -1.55 -15.60 -2.85
CA HIS A 55 -0.22 -15.94 -2.38
C HIS A 55 -0.05 -15.48 -0.93
N TRP A 56 0.06 -16.45 -0.03
CA TRP A 56 0.25 -16.22 1.40
C TRP A 56 1.69 -16.58 1.79
N GLY A 57 2.28 -15.86 2.74
CA GLY A 57 3.55 -16.24 3.36
C GLY A 57 4.77 -15.42 2.97
N ALA A 58 4.63 -14.35 2.19
CA ALA A 58 5.70 -13.37 2.03
C ALA A 58 5.58 -12.28 3.10
N SER A 59 6.68 -11.97 3.77
CA SER A 59 6.77 -10.82 4.68
C SER A 59 8.18 -10.23 4.65
N GLY A 60 8.26 -8.93 4.90
CA GLY A 60 9.52 -8.18 4.95
C GLY A 60 10.43 -8.48 3.75
N LYS A 61 11.67 -8.90 4.01
CA LYS A 61 12.69 -9.15 2.98
C LYS A 61 12.35 -10.24 1.96
N ALA A 62 11.35 -11.09 2.21
CA ALA A 62 10.93 -12.11 1.26
C ALA A 62 10.07 -11.53 0.13
N LEU A 63 9.44 -10.36 0.33
CA LEU A 63 8.51 -9.74 -0.60
C LEU A 63 9.06 -9.61 -2.04
N PRO A 64 10.23 -9.00 -2.29
CA PRO A 64 10.74 -8.87 -3.67
C PRO A 64 10.94 -10.23 -4.36
N ARG A 65 11.53 -11.20 -3.66
CA ARG A 65 11.71 -12.55 -4.22
C ARG A 65 10.38 -13.23 -4.53
N THR A 66 9.39 -13.08 -3.64
CA THR A 66 8.07 -13.68 -3.84
C THR A 66 7.32 -13.00 -4.99
N LEU A 67 7.41 -11.67 -5.11
CA LEU A 67 6.88 -10.93 -6.25
C LEU A 67 7.48 -11.44 -7.56
N MET A 68 8.80 -11.58 -7.63
CA MET A 68 9.46 -12.08 -8.84
C MET A 68 9.05 -13.52 -9.19
N THR A 69 8.80 -14.35 -8.17
CA THR A 69 8.39 -15.75 -8.35
C THR A 69 6.98 -15.87 -8.92
N TYR A 70 6.03 -15.09 -8.41
CA TYR A 70 4.61 -15.29 -8.73
C TYR A 70 4.05 -14.24 -9.69
N LEU A 71 4.64 -13.06 -9.75
CA LEU A 71 4.18 -11.88 -10.48
C LEU A 71 5.34 -11.17 -11.21
N PRO A 72 6.16 -11.85 -12.03
CA PRO A 72 7.42 -11.31 -12.55
C PRO A 72 7.26 -9.97 -13.29
N ALA A 73 6.30 -9.87 -14.22
CA ALA A 73 6.07 -8.62 -14.95
C ALA A 73 5.59 -7.46 -14.04
N PHE A 74 4.92 -7.77 -12.93
CA PHE A 74 4.58 -6.77 -11.92
C PHE A 74 5.79 -6.44 -11.04
N ALA A 75 6.61 -7.43 -10.70
CA ALA A 75 7.82 -7.25 -9.91
C ALA A 75 8.80 -6.28 -10.58
N ASP A 76 9.03 -6.43 -11.90
CA ASP A 76 9.89 -5.50 -12.65
C ASP A 76 9.38 -4.06 -12.58
N ARG A 77 8.07 -3.86 -12.78
CA ARG A 77 7.44 -2.53 -12.67
C ARG A 77 7.52 -1.99 -11.24
N PHE A 78 7.36 -2.87 -10.26
CA PHE A 78 7.41 -2.55 -8.84
C PHE A 78 8.80 -2.09 -8.42
N GLU A 79 9.83 -2.84 -8.80
CA GLU A 79 11.23 -2.49 -8.51
C GLU A 79 11.61 -1.17 -9.16
N ASN A 80 11.32 -0.97 -10.45
CA ASN A 80 11.61 0.30 -11.14
C ASN A 80 10.91 1.51 -10.50
N ALA A 81 9.65 1.34 -10.07
CA ALA A 81 8.91 2.44 -9.46
C ALA A 81 9.46 2.83 -8.08
N PHE A 82 9.80 1.83 -7.25
CA PHE A 82 10.37 2.10 -5.93
C PHE A 82 11.83 2.53 -6.00
N GLU A 83 12.59 2.09 -7.01
CA GLU A 83 13.91 2.66 -7.30
C GLU A 83 13.79 4.16 -7.55
N ALA A 84 12.94 4.59 -8.50
CA ALA A 84 12.71 6.00 -8.78
C ALA A 84 12.21 6.78 -7.54
N LEU A 85 11.38 6.16 -6.69
CA LEU A 85 10.93 6.77 -5.45
C LEU A 85 12.11 7.10 -4.50
N PHE A 86 13.05 6.18 -4.36
CA PHE A 86 14.13 6.29 -3.38
C PHE A 86 15.37 7.03 -3.91
N THR A 87 15.66 6.93 -5.20
CA THR A 87 16.86 7.54 -5.80
C THR A 87 16.59 8.92 -6.38
N GLU A 88 15.41 9.13 -6.96
CA GLU A 88 15.05 10.37 -7.69
C GLU A 88 14.01 11.22 -6.95
N LYS A 89 13.51 10.76 -5.79
CA LYS A 89 12.37 11.38 -5.09
C LYS A 89 11.13 11.51 -6.00
N ASN A 90 10.92 10.54 -6.88
CA ASN A 90 9.83 10.54 -7.86
C ASN A 90 8.72 9.55 -7.45
N GLY A 91 7.62 10.06 -6.89
CA GLY A 91 6.47 9.25 -6.46
C GLY A 91 5.50 8.84 -7.56
N GLN A 92 5.57 9.44 -8.76
CA GLN A 92 4.58 9.23 -9.82
C GLN A 92 4.47 7.77 -10.29
N PRO A 93 5.58 7.02 -10.50
CA PRO A 93 5.49 5.61 -10.87
C PRO A 93 4.81 4.75 -9.80
N VAL A 94 5.04 5.06 -8.53
CA VAL A 94 4.41 4.36 -7.39
C VAL A 94 2.92 4.66 -7.32
N ASP A 95 2.50 5.91 -7.59
CA ASP A 95 1.10 6.28 -7.66
C ASP A 95 0.33 5.46 -8.72
N VAL A 96 0.92 5.28 -9.90
CA VAL A 96 0.33 4.44 -10.97
C VAL A 96 0.20 2.99 -10.52
N LEU A 97 1.19 2.45 -9.82
CA LEU A 97 1.11 1.08 -9.26
C LEU A 97 0.01 0.95 -8.22
N VAL A 98 -0.13 1.93 -7.32
CA VAL A 98 -1.21 1.94 -6.32
C VAL A 98 -2.57 1.91 -7.01
N ASP A 99 -2.77 2.73 -8.04
CA ASP A 99 -4.02 2.74 -8.79
C ASP A 99 -4.30 1.40 -9.47
N ASP A 100 -3.31 0.81 -10.13
CA ASP A 100 -3.44 -0.48 -10.79
C ASP A 100 -3.76 -1.61 -9.80
N VAL A 101 -3.11 -1.64 -8.65
CA VAL A 101 -3.29 -2.68 -7.64
C VAL A 101 -4.64 -2.55 -6.94
N LEU A 102 -5.11 -1.33 -6.67
CA LEU A 102 -6.38 -1.11 -5.97
C LEU A 102 -7.60 -1.09 -6.88
N ARG A 103 -7.45 -0.87 -8.21
CA ARG A 103 -8.57 -0.82 -9.19
C ARG A 103 -9.54 -2.00 -9.08
N PRO A 104 -9.10 -3.27 -8.97
CA PRO A 104 -10.02 -4.42 -8.85
C PRO A 104 -10.83 -4.43 -7.54
N PHE A 105 -10.41 -3.64 -6.54
CA PHE A 105 -10.99 -3.60 -5.20
C PHE A 105 -11.76 -2.31 -4.93
N ALA A 106 -12.34 -1.68 -5.96
CA ALA A 106 -13.01 -0.37 -5.92
C ALA A 106 -12.06 0.84 -5.78
N GLY A 107 -10.78 0.71 -6.13
CA GLY A 107 -9.81 1.80 -6.26
C GLY A 107 -9.31 2.37 -4.92
N ARG A 108 -8.67 3.54 -4.97
CA ARG A 108 -8.29 4.32 -3.77
C ARG A 108 -9.53 4.77 -3.00
N LEU A 109 -9.41 4.93 -1.69
CA LEU A 109 -10.45 5.57 -0.89
C LEU A 109 -10.29 7.11 -1.00
N ARG A 110 -11.32 7.81 -1.50
CA ARG A 110 -11.28 9.28 -1.60
C ARG A 110 -11.44 9.93 -0.21
N ASP A 111 -10.94 11.15 -0.08
CA ASP A 111 -11.12 12.00 1.11
C ASP A 111 -12.58 11.99 1.57
N GLY A 112 -12.79 11.54 2.81
CA GLY A 112 -14.11 11.31 3.41
C GLY A 112 -14.27 9.95 4.09
N CYS A 113 -13.41 8.97 3.77
CA CYS A 113 -13.32 7.73 4.55
C CYS A 113 -12.38 7.90 5.75
N ARG A 114 -12.76 8.71 6.75
CA ARG A 114 -12.08 8.62 8.06
C ARG A 114 -12.34 7.24 8.64
N GLN A 115 -11.29 6.54 9.07
CA GLN A 115 -11.47 5.53 10.10
C GLN A 115 -11.70 6.30 11.40
N ASP A 116 -12.86 6.10 12.01
CA ASP A 116 -13.09 6.64 13.35
C ASP A 116 -12.04 6.01 14.27
N ALA A 117 -11.21 6.86 14.88
CA ALA A 117 -10.31 6.41 15.93
C ALA A 117 -11.16 5.77 17.04
N PRO A 118 -10.73 4.64 17.64
CA PRO A 118 -11.38 4.12 18.83
C PRO A 118 -11.52 5.24 19.86
N LYS A 119 -12.72 5.40 20.46
CA LYS A 119 -12.99 6.47 21.44
C LYS A 119 -12.02 6.51 22.63
N GLU A 120 -11.28 5.42 22.85
CA GLU A 120 -10.25 5.27 23.87
C GLU A 120 -8.95 6.04 23.54
N TRP A 121 -8.80 6.58 22.33
CA TRP A 121 -7.65 7.41 21.94
C TRP A 121 -7.98 8.91 21.88
N SER A 122 -9.21 9.29 22.24
CA SER A 122 -9.56 10.70 22.49
C SER A 122 -9.56 10.98 23.99
N ASP A 123 -8.45 10.69 24.65
CA ASP A 123 -8.10 11.24 25.95
C ASP A 123 -6.99 12.27 25.68
N SER A 124 -7.00 13.52 26.11
CA SER A 124 -7.92 14.36 26.90
C SER A 124 -7.20 15.73 26.94
N GLU A 125 -7.94 16.83 26.68
CA GLU A 125 -7.56 18.25 26.85
C GLU A 125 -6.25 18.78 26.21
#